data_AF-A0A662FTD0-F1
#
_entry.id   AF-A0A662FTD0-F1
#
_cell.length_a   1.000
_cell.length_b   1.000
_cell.length_c   1.000
_cell.angle_alpha   90.00
_cell.angle_beta   90.00
_cell.angle_gamma   90.00
#
_symmetry.space_group_name_H-M   'P 1'
#
loop_
_entity.id
_entity.type
_entity.pdbx_description
1 polymer ?
#
loop_
_entity_poly.entity_id
_entity_poly.type
_entity_poly.pdbx_seq_one_letter_code
_entity_poly.pdbx_strand_id
1 'polypeptide(L)'
;MEVTLARKIDKKSILVFLAENSNKSKKSLENIEKIRESILREHAKKEKISSMVEKALSTLKIPDPPLDEHDLLTGQKLRNYSQSLEELSKRLQDLARVFSEIDKLLPQLKQKTVELKKLAESLTAISPSLSSEILKLTNKSEKLLSSLDTEDPYRALDEAQSLLREGLRLEKIGKNVYKQTVSSILEEINATKLVLNKALAIAILQEKSILEKKMNELEKIESQLREILEKVERVDPSRLKEQIAEIRSYAEGFLSQSLSEEELRLAEEIAKLSSVYSGKNIKLDQFVDRLSKRADMDKESVLAIIYELARKGIVRVYIRL
;
A
#
# COMPACT_ATOMS: atom_id res chain seq x y z
N MET A 1 62.75 50.94 -28.90
CA MET A 1 63.13 49.62 -29.46
C MET A 1 62.13 48.60 -28.96
N GLU A 2 61.04 48.40 -29.72
CA GLU A 2 60.09 47.33 -29.46
C GLU A 2 60.56 46.07 -30.19
N VAL A 3 60.78 44.99 -29.43
CA VAL A 3 61.10 43.67 -29.95
C VAL A 3 59.77 42.93 -30.14
N THR A 4 59.25 42.92 -31.36
CA THR A 4 58.15 42.02 -31.75
C THR A 4 58.73 40.66 -32.14
N LEU A 5 58.79 39.75 -31.16
CA LEU A 5 59.05 38.32 -31.37
C LEU A 5 57.83 37.67 -32.06
N ALA A 6 57.77 37.76 -33.39
CA ALA A 6 56.87 36.93 -34.19
C ALA A 6 57.36 35.46 -34.11
N ARG A 7 56.80 34.67 -33.19
CA ARG A 7 56.98 33.20 -33.17
C ARG A 7 56.54 32.66 -34.53
N LYS A 8 57.49 32.13 -35.31
CA LYS A 8 57.21 31.31 -36.51
C LYS A 8 56.40 30.09 -36.06
N ILE A 9 55.09 30.12 -36.29
CA ILE A 9 54.22 28.96 -36.08
C ILE A 9 54.60 27.92 -37.15
N ASP A 10 54.98 26.72 -36.73
CA ASP A 10 55.37 25.64 -37.64
C ASP A 10 54.14 25.18 -38.45
N LYS A 11 54.19 25.29 -39.78
CA LYS A 11 53.10 24.86 -40.68
C LYS A 11 52.68 23.41 -40.45
N LYS A 12 53.63 22.54 -40.06
CA LYS A 12 53.34 21.14 -39.74
C LYS A 12 52.44 21.00 -38.52
N SER A 13 52.66 21.83 -37.49
CA SER A 13 51.85 21.85 -36.26
C SER A 13 50.39 22.27 -36.51
N ILE A 14 50.17 23.24 -37.40
CA ILE A 14 48.83 23.68 -37.82
C ILE A 14 48.10 22.56 -38.56
N LEU A 15 48.77 21.89 -39.50
CA LEU A 15 48.19 20.77 -40.27
C LEU A 15 47.83 19.59 -39.37
N VAL A 16 48.67 19.27 -38.38
CA VAL A 16 48.38 18.23 -37.38
C VAL A 16 47.16 18.60 -36.54
N PHE A 17 47.10 19.85 -36.03
CA PHE A 17 45.95 20.34 -35.26
C PHE A 17 44.63 20.29 -36.06
N LEU A 18 44.66 20.69 -37.34
CA LEU A 18 43.48 20.61 -38.21
C LEU A 18 43.07 19.15 -38.47
N ALA A 19 44.03 18.27 -38.74
CA ALA A 19 43.77 16.84 -38.95
C ALA A 19 43.18 16.16 -37.70
N GLU A 20 43.68 16.49 -36.50
CA GLU A 20 43.15 15.97 -35.24
C GLU A 20 41.71 16.41 -34.98
N ASN A 21 41.40 17.70 -35.11
CA ASN A 21 40.04 18.20 -34.89
C ASN A 21 39.06 17.74 -35.98
N SER A 22 39.54 17.56 -37.21
CA SER A 22 38.75 16.95 -38.30
C SER A 22 38.42 15.48 -37.98
N ASN A 23 39.41 14.70 -37.56
CA ASN A 23 39.20 13.30 -37.15
C ASN A 23 38.28 13.18 -35.92
N LYS A 24 38.40 14.10 -34.95
CA LYS A 24 37.47 14.16 -33.79
C LYS A 24 36.05 14.47 -34.23
N SER A 25 35.86 15.48 -35.09
CA SER A 25 34.54 15.84 -35.62
C SER A 25 33.91 14.67 -36.39
N LYS A 26 34.69 13.97 -37.22
CA LYS A 26 34.25 12.75 -37.93
C LYS A 26 33.78 11.67 -36.96
N LYS A 27 34.58 11.34 -35.94
CA LYS A 27 34.21 10.34 -34.93
C LYS A 27 32.95 10.73 -34.15
N SER A 28 32.81 12.01 -33.80
CA SER A 28 31.62 12.52 -33.10
C SER A 28 30.37 12.42 -33.97
N LEU A 29 30.46 12.73 -35.27
CA LEU A 29 29.36 12.54 -36.23
C LEU A 29 28.95 11.07 -36.35
N GLU A 30 29.91 10.16 -36.55
CA GLU A 30 29.64 8.71 -36.61
C GLU A 30 28.96 8.21 -35.33
N ASN A 31 29.36 8.73 -34.16
CA ASN A 31 28.73 8.39 -32.88
C ASN A 31 27.30 8.95 -32.76
N ILE A 32 27.08 10.21 -33.15
CA ILE A 32 25.77 10.85 -33.15
C ILE A 32 24.79 10.04 -34.02
N GLU A 33 25.21 9.66 -35.23
CA GLU A 33 24.41 8.85 -36.14
C GLU A 33 24.08 7.48 -35.55
N LYS A 34 25.07 6.79 -34.98
CA LYS A 34 24.86 5.49 -34.30
C LYS A 34 23.85 5.59 -33.15
N ILE A 35 23.97 6.62 -32.30
CA ILE A 35 23.05 6.82 -31.17
C ILE A 35 21.64 7.11 -31.70
N ARG A 36 21.52 7.99 -32.69
CA ARG A 36 20.23 8.35 -33.30
C ARG A 36 19.55 7.13 -33.92
N GLU A 37 20.30 6.31 -34.65
CA GLU A 37 19.78 5.06 -35.21
C GLU A 37 19.39 4.07 -34.12
N SER A 38 20.16 3.96 -33.04
CA SER A 38 19.82 3.09 -31.90
C SER A 38 18.50 3.48 -31.26
N ILE A 39 18.31 4.78 -30.97
CA ILE A 39 17.07 5.32 -30.39
C ILE A 39 15.90 5.03 -31.34
N LEU A 40 16.05 5.31 -32.64
CA LEU A 40 14.99 5.03 -33.62
C LEU A 40 14.67 3.54 -33.71
N ARG A 41 15.67 2.65 -33.79
CA ARG A 41 15.42 1.20 -33.88
C ARG A 41 14.74 0.64 -32.64
N GLU A 42 15.13 1.09 -31.45
CA GLU A 42 14.59 0.60 -30.17
C GLU A 42 13.17 1.09 -29.91
N HIS A 43 12.85 2.33 -30.30
CA HIS A 43 11.59 2.99 -29.94
C HIS A 43 10.61 3.17 -31.11
N ALA A 44 11.00 2.95 -32.37
CA ALA A 44 10.10 3.10 -33.54
C ALA A 44 8.90 2.14 -33.52
N LYS A 45 9.03 0.96 -32.90
CA LYS A 45 7.93 0.00 -32.78
C LYS A 45 6.99 0.29 -31.61
N LYS A 46 7.30 1.29 -30.78
CA LYS A 46 6.55 1.60 -29.56
C LYS A 46 5.63 2.78 -29.81
N GLU A 47 4.39 2.48 -30.14
CA GLU A 47 3.33 3.42 -30.54
C GLU A 47 3.16 4.63 -29.59
N LYS A 48 3.48 4.47 -28.30
CA LYS A 48 3.34 5.54 -27.29
C LYS A 48 4.55 6.48 -27.15
N ILE A 49 5.74 6.05 -27.57
CA ILE A 49 7.00 6.79 -27.35
C ILE A 49 7.59 7.27 -28.68
N SER A 50 7.24 6.63 -29.80
CA SER A 50 7.74 6.96 -31.13
C SER A 50 7.57 8.45 -31.49
N SER A 51 6.40 9.02 -31.24
CA SER A 51 6.12 10.44 -31.54
C SER A 51 6.95 11.41 -30.69
N MET A 52 7.22 11.07 -29.42
CA MET A 52 8.07 11.84 -28.52
C MET A 52 9.55 11.74 -28.94
N VAL A 53 9.99 10.56 -29.37
CA VAL A 53 11.33 10.32 -29.91
C VAL A 53 11.56 11.12 -31.19
N GLU A 54 10.62 11.11 -32.14
CA GLU A 54 10.73 11.87 -33.39
C GLU A 54 10.79 13.39 -33.14
N LYS A 55 9.99 13.91 -32.21
CA LYS A 55 10.03 15.32 -31.82
C LYS A 55 11.34 15.71 -31.11
N ALA A 56 11.81 14.88 -30.18
CA ALA A 56 13.07 15.13 -29.48
C ALA A 56 14.29 15.05 -30.41
N LEU A 57 14.27 14.17 -31.42
CA LEU A 57 15.35 14.06 -32.41
C LEU A 57 15.30 15.17 -33.47
N SER A 58 14.11 15.66 -33.84
CA SER A 58 13.97 16.75 -34.83
C SER A 58 14.34 18.13 -34.27
N THR A 59 14.23 18.33 -32.95
CA THR A 59 14.71 19.54 -32.27
C THR A 59 16.25 19.58 -32.17
N LEU A 60 16.91 18.43 -32.17
CA LEU A 60 18.37 18.31 -32.16
C LEU A 60 18.94 18.33 -33.59
N LYS A 61 19.16 19.53 -34.14
CA LYS A 61 19.83 19.71 -35.43
C LYS A 61 21.35 19.52 -35.29
N ILE A 62 21.91 18.71 -36.18
CA ILE A 62 23.37 18.60 -36.34
C ILE A 62 23.84 19.91 -36.97
N PRO A 63 24.79 20.63 -36.36
CA PRO A 63 25.32 21.87 -36.95
C PRO A 63 26.04 21.56 -38.26
N ASP A 64 25.90 22.47 -39.23
CA ASP A 64 26.61 22.36 -40.50
C ASP A 64 28.13 22.55 -40.27
N PRO A 65 28.98 21.83 -41.02
CA PRO A 65 30.42 22.01 -40.94
C PRO A 65 30.81 23.43 -41.36
N PRO A 66 31.85 24.04 -40.76
CA PRO A 66 32.33 25.36 -41.15
C PRO A 66 33.03 25.26 -42.53
N LEU A 67 32.25 25.39 -43.60
CA LEU A 67 32.69 25.39 -44.99
C LEU A 67 33.01 26.82 -45.44
N ASP A 68 34.17 27.33 -45.06
CA ASP A 68 34.63 28.64 -45.53
C ASP A 68 36.12 28.55 -45.91
N GLU A 69 36.39 28.42 -47.21
CA GLU A 69 37.73 28.10 -47.75
C GLU A 69 38.76 29.24 -47.59
N HIS A 70 38.29 30.44 -47.24
CA HIS A 70 39.12 31.66 -47.17
C HIS A 70 39.28 32.23 -45.75
N ASP A 71 38.88 31.49 -44.71
CA ASP A 71 38.91 31.99 -43.35
C ASP A 71 40.20 31.66 -42.59
N LEU A 72 40.87 32.69 -42.08
CA LEU A 72 42.04 32.59 -41.21
C LEU A 72 41.71 31.98 -39.84
N LEU A 73 40.42 31.94 -39.46
CA LEU A 73 39.92 31.37 -38.20
C LEU A 73 39.45 29.91 -38.31
N THR A 74 39.68 29.24 -39.44
CA THR A 74 39.25 27.86 -39.71
C THR A 74 39.61 26.88 -38.58
N GLY A 75 40.79 27.00 -37.97
CA GLY A 75 41.19 26.15 -36.84
C GLY A 75 40.35 26.34 -35.57
N GLN A 76 39.95 27.58 -35.26
CA GLN A 76 39.07 27.87 -34.11
C GLN A 76 37.63 27.46 -34.40
N LYS A 77 37.14 27.72 -35.61
CA LYS A 77 35.81 27.26 -36.06
C LYS A 77 35.69 25.74 -35.99
N LEU A 78 36.70 25.00 -36.45
CA LEU A 78 36.73 23.54 -36.41
C LEU A 78 36.79 23.00 -34.97
N ARG A 79 37.54 23.66 -34.08
CA ARG A 79 37.57 23.31 -32.65
C ARG A 79 36.20 23.51 -31.99
N ASN A 80 35.58 24.66 -32.21
CA ASN A 80 34.25 24.97 -31.66
C ASN A 80 33.20 23.99 -32.22
N TYR A 81 33.29 23.66 -33.52
CA TYR A 81 32.46 22.65 -34.16
C TYR A 81 32.61 21.27 -33.50
N SER A 82 33.84 20.80 -33.29
CA SER A 82 34.11 19.53 -32.61
C SER A 82 33.53 19.52 -31.18
N GLN A 83 33.63 20.63 -30.45
CA GLN A 83 33.05 20.76 -29.10
C GLN A 83 31.52 20.70 -29.14
N SER A 84 30.88 21.44 -30.05
CA SER A 84 29.42 21.38 -30.23
C SER A 84 28.93 19.98 -30.57
N LEU A 85 29.66 19.23 -31.40
CA LEU A 85 29.34 17.83 -31.70
C LEU A 85 29.51 16.92 -30.48
N GLU A 86 30.54 17.12 -29.66
CA GLU A 86 30.71 16.36 -28.41
C GLU A 86 29.56 16.63 -27.43
N GLU A 87 29.14 17.89 -27.27
CA GLU A 87 27.98 18.25 -26.44
C GLU A 87 26.67 17.65 -26.96
N LEU A 88 26.46 17.70 -28.28
CA LEU A 88 25.31 17.07 -28.92
C LEU A 88 25.30 15.55 -28.71
N SER A 89 26.45 14.90 -28.84
CA SER A 89 26.61 13.47 -28.58
C SER A 89 26.25 13.12 -27.13
N LYS A 90 26.66 13.93 -26.15
CA LYS A 90 26.30 13.72 -24.73
C LYS A 90 24.79 13.87 -24.51
N ARG A 91 24.18 14.92 -25.05
CA ARG A 91 22.72 15.13 -24.96
C ARG A 91 21.92 13.97 -25.57
N LEU A 92 22.37 13.44 -26.71
CA LEU A 92 21.74 12.28 -27.32
C LEU A 92 21.89 11.01 -26.48
N GLN A 93 23.04 10.81 -25.82
CA GLN A 93 23.23 9.70 -24.88
C GLN A 93 22.30 9.82 -23.66
N ASP A 94 22.15 11.02 -23.11
CA ASP A 94 21.24 11.27 -21.99
C ASP A 94 19.78 11.06 -22.40
N LEU A 95 19.37 11.53 -23.59
CA LEU A 95 18.05 11.22 -24.14
C LEU A 95 17.81 9.72 -24.33
N ALA A 96 18.79 8.98 -24.85
CA ALA A 96 18.67 7.53 -24.99
C ALA A 96 18.42 6.85 -23.63
N ARG A 97 19.10 7.31 -22.58
CA ARG A 97 18.87 6.82 -21.21
C ARG A 97 17.46 7.14 -20.72
N VAL A 98 17.01 8.38 -20.91
CA VAL A 98 15.66 8.82 -20.51
C VAL A 98 14.59 7.98 -21.19
N PHE A 99 14.67 7.77 -22.51
CA PHE A 99 13.70 6.93 -23.23
C PHE A 99 13.71 5.48 -22.72
N SER A 100 14.88 4.92 -22.44
CA SER A 100 15.01 3.58 -21.85
C SER A 100 14.37 3.48 -20.46
N GLU A 101 14.49 4.53 -19.64
CA GLU A 101 13.86 4.57 -18.31
C GLU A 101 12.34 4.72 -18.40
N ILE A 102 11.84 5.62 -19.26
CA ILE A 102 10.40 5.77 -19.52
C ILE A 102 9.82 4.43 -19.96
N ASP A 103 10.49 3.73 -20.88
CA ASP A 103 10.08 2.42 -21.36
C ASP A 103 9.92 1.36 -20.26
N LYS A 104 10.76 1.42 -19.23
CA LYS A 104 10.67 0.51 -18.08
C LYS A 104 9.59 0.94 -17.10
N LEU A 105 9.37 2.24 -16.95
CA LEU A 105 8.45 2.81 -15.96
C LEU A 105 6.99 2.75 -16.41
N LEU A 106 6.67 2.96 -17.69
CA LEU A 106 5.28 2.96 -18.15
C LEU A 106 4.54 1.63 -17.90
N PRO A 107 5.13 0.45 -18.14
CA PRO A 107 4.49 -0.82 -17.79
C PRO A 107 4.26 -0.97 -16.29
N GLN A 108 5.24 -0.55 -15.47
CA GLN A 108 5.12 -0.59 -14.01
C GLN A 108 4.00 0.34 -13.52
N LEU A 109 3.94 1.56 -14.04
CA LEU A 109 2.89 2.53 -13.72
C LEU A 109 1.51 2.02 -14.15
N LYS A 110 1.40 1.37 -15.32
CA LYS A 110 0.16 0.75 -15.79
C LYS A 110 -0.32 -0.35 -14.85
N GLN A 111 0.57 -1.29 -14.48
CA GLN A 111 0.23 -2.33 -13.52
C GLN A 111 -0.19 -1.70 -12.18
N LYS A 112 0.56 -0.71 -11.70
CA LYS A 112 0.28 -0.05 -10.44
C LYS A 112 -1.05 0.66 -10.41
N THR A 113 -1.42 1.28 -11.53
CA THR A 113 -2.71 1.94 -11.70
C THR A 113 -3.86 0.94 -11.54
N VAL A 114 -3.73 -0.28 -12.09
CA VAL A 114 -4.74 -1.33 -11.95
C VAL A 114 -4.86 -1.82 -10.50
N GLU A 115 -3.73 -2.06 -9.84
CA GLU A 115 -3.70 -2.47 -8.42
C GLU A 115 -4.35 -1.41 -7.52
N LEU A 116 -4.02 -0.14 -7.73
CA LEU A 116 -4.57 0.98 -6.97
C LEU A 116 -6.08 1.16 -7.19
N LYS A 117 -6.59 0.93 -8.41
CA LYS A 117 -8.05 0.96 -8.65
C LYS A 117 -8.78 -0.09 -7.83
N LYS A 118 -8.30 -1.34 -7.82
CA LYS A 118 -8.88 -2.42 -7.00
C LYS A 118 -8.84 -2.10 -5.51
N LEU A 119 -7.74 -1.52 -5.05
CA LEU A 119 -7.60 -1.09 -3.66
C LEU A 119 -8.57 0.05 -3.32
N ALA A 120 -8.70 1.06 -4.17
CA ALA A 120 -9.63 2.17 -3.98
C ALA A 120 -11.07 1.69 -3.85
N GLU A 121 -11.48 0.75 -4.70
CA GLU A 121 -12.80 0.13 -4.65
C GLU A 121 -13.06 -0.58 -3.31
N SER A 122 -12.06 -1.29 -2.79
CA SER A 122 -12.14 -1.98 -1.49
C SER A 122 -12.16 -1.01 -0.31
N LEU A 123 -11.54 0.16 -0.46
CA LEU A 123 -11.50 1.21 0.56
C LEU A 123 -12.72 2.14 0.55
N THR A 124 -13.59 2.09 -0.47
CA THR A 124 -14.69 3.05 -0.63
C THR A 124 -15.59 3.13 0.60
N ALA A 125 -15.88 2.00 1.25
CA ALA A 125 -16.70 1.92 2.46
C ALA A 125 -15.90 2.03 3.77
N ILE A 126 -14.56 1.95 3.73
CA ILE A 126 -13.68 2.01 4.90
C ILE A 126 -13.14 3.42 5.10
N SER A 127 -12.63 4.03 4.04
CA SER A 127 -12.04 5.36 4.02
C SER A 127 -12.34 6.03 2.67
N PRO A 128 -13.49 6.72 2.54
CA PRO A 128 -13.86 7.42 1.31
C PRO A 128 -12.84 8.48 0.88
N SER A 129 -12.18 9.14 1.84
CA SER A 129 -11.14 10.14 1.58
C SER A 129 -9.92 9.51 0.90
N LEU A 130 -9.41 8.40 1.45
CA LEU A 130 -8.25 7.70 0.89
C LEU A 130 -8.59 7.04 -0.46
N SER A 131 -9.79 6.48 -0.59
CA SER A 131 -10.30 5.98 -1.89
C SER A 131 -10.31 7.09 -2.95
N SER A 132 -10.81 8.28 -2.60
CA SER A 132 -10.80 9.45 -3.50
C SER A 132 -9.39 9.90 -3.88
N GLU A 133 -8.46 9.92 -2.92
CA GLU A 133 -7.06 10.27 -3.15
C GLU A 133 -6.38 9.29 -4.11
N ILE A 134 -6.58 7.99 -3.91
CA ILE A 134 -6.09 6.95 -4.81
C ILE A 134 -6.71 7.11 -6.21
N LEU A 135 -8.02 7.34 -6.33
CA LEU A 135 -8.68 7.52 -7.62
C LEU A 135 -8.18 8.77 -8.37
N LYS A 136 -7.89 9.86 -7.66
CA LYS A 136 -7.26 11.05 -8.26
C LYS A 136 -5.89 10.72 -8.83
N LEU A 137 -5.07 9.93 -8.11
CA LEU A 137 -3.76 9.51 -8.59
C LEU A 137 -3.87 8.55 -9.78
N THR A 138 -4.81 7.60 -9.77
CA THR A 138 -5.03 6.69 -10.90
C THR A 138 -5.46 7.46 -12.14
N ASN A 139 -6.34 8.46 -12.00
CA ASN A 139 -6.76 9.29 -13.12
C ASN A 139 -5.60 10.12 -13.70
N LYS A 140 -4.71 10.65 -12.85
CA LYS A 140 -3.47 11.31 -13.31
C LYS A 140 -2.56 10.34 -14.06
N SER A 141 -2.41 9.11 -13.54
CA SER A 141 -1.60 8.06 -14.16
C SER A 141 -2.17 7.62 -15.51
N GLU A 142 -3.48 7.48 -15.63
CA GLU A 142 -4.15 7.16 -16.89
C GLU A 142 -4.01 8.28 -17.91
N LYS A 143 -4.15 9.54 -17.47
CA LYS A 143 -3.88 10.70 -18.33
C LYS A 143 -2.45 10.63 -18.88
N LEU A 144 -1.45 10.47 -18.02
CA LEU A 144 -0.05 10.34 -18.47
C LEU A 144 0.16 9.15 -19.41
N LEU A 145 -0.47 7.99 -19.14
CA LEU A 145 -0.38 6.80 -20.00
C LEU A 145 -1.13 6.94 -21.34
N SER A 146 -2.13 7.80 -21.42
CA SER A 146 -2.92 8.09 -22.63
C SER A 146 -2.33 9.22 -23.46
N SER A 147 -1.76 10.22 -22.80
CA SER A 147 -1.12 11.38 -23.38
C SER A 147 0.23 11.51 -22.69
N LEU A 148 1.22 10.75 -23.16
CA LEU A 148 2.60 11.09 -22.85
C LEU A 148 2.81 12.48 -23.42
N ASP A 149 3.12 13.45 -22.57
CA ASP A 149 3.40 14.80 -23.02
C ASP A 149 4.57 14.74 -24.02
N THR A 150 4.25 14.97 -25.30
CA THR A 150 5.17 14.70 -26.40
C THR A 150 6.25 15.77 -26.56
N GLU A 151 6.23 16.81 -25.73
CA GLU A 151 7.13 17.96 -25.85
C GLU A 151 8.44 17.80 -25.07
N ASP A 152 8.42 17.17 -23.88
CA ASP A 152 9.62 17.05 -23.04
C ASP A 152 9.75 15.65 -22.38
N PRO A 153 10.70 14.82 -22.85
CA PRO A 153 10.90 13.48 -22.30
C PRO A 153 11.40 13.51 -20.84
N TYR A 154 12.09 14.57 -20.39
CA TYR A 154 12.55 14.66 -19.01
C TYR A 154 11.39 14.88 -18.05
N ARG A 155 10.44 15.76 -18.40
CA ARG A 155 9.20 15.96 -17.63
C ARG A 155 8.36 14.69 -17.58
N ALA A 156 8.20 14.01 -18.70
CA ALA A 156 7.45 12.76 -18.74
C ALA A 156 8.06 11.69 -17.81
N LEU A 157 9.39 11.60 -17.77
CA LEU A 157 10.10 10.72 -16.85
C LEU A 157 9.85 11.12 -15.38
N ASP A 158 10.04 12.39 -15.03
CA ASP A 158 9.85 12.89 -13.67
C ASP A 158 8.41 12.69 -13.18
N GLU A 159 7.43 12.97 -14.04
CA GLU A 159 6.02 12.74 -13.74
C GLU A 159 5.74 11.25 -13.51
N ALA A 160 6.20 10.37 -14.41
CA ALA A 160 6.02 8.93 -14.24
C ALA A 160 6.65 8.41 -12.95
N GLN A 161 7.86 8.87 -12.61
CA GLN A 161 8.53 8.51 -11.36
C GLN A 161 7.76 9.02 -10.13
N SER A 162 7.29 10.27 -10.15
CA SER A 162 6.55 10.86 -9.04
C SER A 162 5.23 10.12 -8.78
N LEU A 163 4.48 9.81 -9.83
CA LEU A 163 3.22 9.06 -9.74
C LEU A 163 3.45 7.64 -9.22
N LEU A 164 4.53 6.97 -9.65
CA LEU A 164 4.87 5.64 -9.16
C LEU A 164 5.23 5.64 -7.67
N ARG A 165 6.07 6.60 -7.23
CA ARG A 165 6.44 6.74 -5.81
C ARG A 165 5.21 7.02 -4.96
N GLU A 166 4.36 7.94 -5.40
CA GLU A 166 3.13 8.28 -4.68
C GLU A 166 2.15 7.12 -4.66
N GLY A 167 2.06 6.36 -5.76
CA GLY A 167 1.24 5.15 -5.84
C GLY A 167 1.69 4.08 -4.84
N LEU A 168 3.00 3.85 -4.70
CA LEU A 168 3.54 2.94 -3.70
C LEU A 168 3.24 3.41 -2.26
N ARG A 169 3.33 4.72 -2.01
CA ARG A 169 3.01 5.31 -0.70
C ARG A 169 1.54 5.08 -0.35
N LEU A 170 0.63 5.45 -1.25
CA LEU A 170 -0.82 5.32 -1.02
C LEU A 170 -1.26 3.86 -0.92
N GLU A 171 -0.67 2.96 -1.71
CA GLU A 171 -0.95 1.53 -1.61
C GLU A 171 -0.61 0.99 -0.21
N LYS A 172 0.57 1.34 0.30
CA LYS A 172 1.00 0.90 1.64
C LYS A 172 0.05 1.42 2.71
N ILE A 173 -0.33 2.70 2.65
CA ILE A 173 -1.26 3.31 3.60
C ILE A 173 -2.63 2.63 3.49
N GLY A 174 -3.14 2.46 2.27
CA GLY A 174 -4.44 1.82 2.03
C GLY A 174 -4.52 0.39 2.52
N LYS A 175 -3.49 -0.43 2.26
CA LYS A 175 -3.41 -1.80 2.79
C LYS A 175 -3.37 -1.82 4.32
N ASN A 176 -2.65 -0.90 4.95
CA ASN A 176 -2.60 -0.81 6.40
C ASN A 176 -3.95 -0.41 7.01
N VAL A 177 -4.61 0.60 6.46
CA VAL A 177 -5.94 1.03 6.92
C VAL A 177 -6.94 -0.11 6.78
N TYR A 178 -6.97 -0.77 5.61
CA TYR A 178 -7.81 -1.92 5.37
C TYR A 178 -7.60 -3.03 6.42
N LYS A 179 -6.34 -3.42 6.64
CA LYS A 179 -5.98 -4.44 7.62
C LYS A 179 -6.40 -4.05 9.03
N GLN A 180 -6.16 -2.80 9.43
CA GLN A 180 -6.54 -2.30 10.75
C GLN A 180 -8.06 -2.35 10.96
N THR A 181 -8.84 -1.93 9.98
CA THR A 181 -10.30 -1.98 10.05
C THR A 181 -10.82 -3.41 10.18
N VAL A 182 -10.31 -4.34 9.35
CA VAL A 182 -10.73 -5.75 9.43
C VAL A 182 -10.31 -6.38 10.75
N SER A 183 -9.09 -6.12 11.24
CA SER A 183 -8.64 -6.59 12.56
C SER A 183 -9.53 -6.08 13.70
N SER A 184 -9.92 -4.80 13.68
CA SER A 184 -10.83 -4.23 14.68
C SER A 184 -12.19 -4.93 14.68
N ILE A 185 -12.73 -5.29 13.51
CA ILE A 185 -13.99 -6.04 13.42
C ILE A 185 -13.81 -7.46 13.99
N LEU A 186 -12.68 -8.12 13.70
CA LEU A 186 -12.38 -9.44 14.28
C LEU A 186 -12.24 -9.39 15.80
N GLU A 187 -11.68 -8.32 16.36
CA GLU A 187 -11.63 -8.09 17.81
C GLU A 187 -13.04 -7.92 18.41
N GLU A 188 -13.92 -7.16 17.75
CA GLU A 188 -15.32 -7.00 18.15
C GLU A 188 -16.09 -8.33 18.09
N ILE A 189 -15.84 -9.16 17.09
CA ILE A 189 -16.37 -10.52 16.98
C ILE A 189 -15.92 -11.36 18.18
N ASN A 190 -14.63 -11.38 18.49
CA ASN A 190 -14.11 -12.15 19.63
C ASN A 190 -14.71 -11.70 20.97
N ALA A 191 -14.85 -10.39 21.18
CA ALA A 191 -15.53 -9.85 22.35
C ALA A 191 -16.99 -10.32 22.41
N THR A 192 -17.70 -10.33 21.28
CA THR A 192 -19.09 -10.77 21.18
C THR A 192 -19.24 -12.27 21.42
N LYS A 193 -18.30 -13.10 20.94
CA LYS A 193 -18.25 -14.54 21.26
C LYS A 193 -18.15 -14.79 22.76
N LEU A 194 -17.34 -14.01 23.47
CA LEU A 194 -17.21 -14.16 24.92
C LEU A 194 -18.55 -13.91 25.62
N VAL A 195 -19.28 -12.87 25.21
CA VAL A 195 -20.61 -12.57 25.77
C VAL A 195 -21.63 -13.66 25.41
N LEU A 196 -21.65 -14.12 24.15
CA LEU A 196 -22.52 -15.22 23.73
C LEU A 196 -22.24 -16.52 24.46
N ASN A 197 -20.97 -16.87 24.69
CA ASN A 197 -20.59 -18.06 25.45
C ASN A 197 -21.09 -17.97 26.91
N LYS A 198 -21.05 -16.78 27.52
CA LYS A 198 -21.64 -16.55 28.84
C LYS A 198 -23.15 -16.78 28.82
N ALA A 199 -23.85 -16.20 27.85
CA ALA A 199 -25.30 -16.37 27.68
C ALA A 199 -25.67 -17.86 27.48
N LEU A 200 -24.92 -18.58 26.63
CA LEU A 200 -25.12 -20.01 26.37
C LEU A 200 -24.92 -20.90 27.59
N ALA A 201 -24.02 -20.54 28.50
CA ALA A 201 -23.78 -21.29 29.73
C ALA A 201 -24.98 -21.24 30.69
N ILE A 202 -25.80 -20.18 30.60
CA ILE A 202 -26.94 -19.91 31.48
C ILE A 202 -28.27 -20.31 30.82
N ALA A 203 -28.31 -20.40 29.49
CA ALA A 203 -29.54 -20.58 28.74
C ALA A 203 -30.20 -21.96 28.88
N ILE A 204 -31.54 -21.96 28.99
CA ILE A 204 -32.38 -23.16 29.00
C ILE A 204 -32.59 -23.66 27.55
N LEU A 205 -32.99 -24.93 27.38
CA LEU A 205 -33.02 -25.67 26.10
C LEU A 205 -33.61 -24.91 24.89
N GLN A 206 -34.68 -24.13 25.08
CA GLN A 206 -35.31 -23.35 24.00
C GLN A 206 -34.50 -22.11 23.60
N GLU A 207 -34.06 -21.32 24.57
CA GLU A 207 -33.28 -20.09 24.37
C GLU A 207 -31.85 -20.39 23.90
N LYS A 208 -31.30 -21.52 24.37
CA LYS A 208 -30.00 -22.03 23.95
C LYS A 208 -29.94 -22.24 22.43
N SER A 209 -31.02 -22.75 21.82
CA SER A 209 -31.08 -22.96 20.37
C SER A 209 -30.99 -21.64 19.57
N ILE A 210 -31.50 -20.54 20.12
CA ILE A 210 -31.47 -19.22 19.48
C ILE A 210 -30.07 -18.63 19.60
N LEU A 211 -29.47 -18.72 20.79
CA LEU A 211 -28.09 -18.26 21.02
C LEU A 211 -27.07 -19.07 20.22
N GLU A 212 -27.26 -20.37 20.03
CA GLU A 212 -26.41 -21.22 19.18
C GLU A 212 -26.50 -20.81 17.70
N LYS A 213 -27.70 -20.46 17.21
CA LYS A 213 -27.85 -19.89 15.86
C LYS A 213 -27.07 -18.58 15.71
N LYS A 214 -27.14 -17.70 16.70
CA LYS A 214 -26.41 -16.43 16.73
C LYS A 214 -24.89 -16.64 16.79
N MET A 215 -24.42 -17.65 17.51
CA MET A 215 -23.00 -18.04 17.50
C MET A 215 -22.56 -18.51 16.12
N ASN A 216 -23.34 -19.38 15.47
CA ASN A 216 -23.04 -19.87 14.12
C ASN A 216 -23.05 -18.74 13.07
N GLU A 217 -23.95 -17.77 13.20
CA GLU A 217 -23.94 -16.56 12.35
C GLU A 217 -22.63 -15.78 12.52
N LEU A 218 -22.17 -15.58 13.76
CA LEU A 218 -20.94 -14.87 14.06
C LEU A 218 -19.68 -15.60 13.55
N GLU A 219 -19.66 -16.93 13.62
CA GLU A 219 -18.58 -17.78 13.06
C GLU A 219 -18.53 -17.72 11.52
N LYS A 220 -19.69 -17.64 10.86
CA LYS A 220 -19.76 -17.42 9.41
C LYS A 220 -19.20 -16.05 9.03
N ILE A 221 -19.53 -15.00 9.79
CA ILE A 221 -18.98 -13.66 9.55
C ILE A 221 -17.45 -13.67 9.75
N GLU A 222 -16.96 -14.33 10.80
CA GLU A 222 -15.51 -14.41 11.06
C GLU A 222 -14.75 -15.14 9.94
N SER A 223 -15.26 -16.28 9.49
CA SER A 223 -14.64 -17.04 8.39
C SER A 223 -14.60 -16.24 7.09
N GLN A 224 -15.71 -15.57 6.74
CA GLN A 224 -15.75 -14.67 5.59
C GLN A 224 -14.72 -13.54 5.69
N LEU A 225 -14.61 -12.89 6.85
CA LEU A 225 -13.63 -11.81 7.05
C LEU A 225 -12.19 -12.29 6.94
N ARG A 226 -11.87 -13.50 7.41
CA ARG A 226 -10.54 -14.10 7.28
C ARG A 226 -10.19 -14.39 5.82
N GLU A 227 -11.13 -14.91 5.04
CA GLU A 227 -10.94 -15.13 3.60
C GLU A 227 -10.76 -13.82 2.83
N ILE A 228 -11.56 -12.80 3.17
CA ILE A 228 -11.51 -11.48 2.54
C ILE A 228 -10.18 -10.77 2.85
N LEU A 229 -9.60 -10.98 4.04
CA LEU A 229 -8.30 -10.41 4.41
C LEU A 229 -7.16 -10.93 3.52
N GLU A 230 -7.24 -12.16 3.00
CA GLU A 230 -6.24 -12.70 2.06
C GLU A 230 -6.38 -12.13 0.64
N LYS A 231 -7.62 -11.87 0.19
CA LYS A 231 -7.91 -11.46 -1.20
C LYS A 231 -8.04 -9.95 -1.40
N VAL A 232 -8.19 -9.17 -0.32
CA VAL A 232 -8.48 -7.72 -0.32
C VAL A 232 -9.70 -7.41 -1.18
N GLU A 233 -10.85 -7.88 -0.72
CA GLU A 233 -12.15 -7.64 -1.37
C GLU A 233 -12.93 -6.52 -0.66
N ARG A 234 -14.03 -6.08 -1.30
CA ARG A 234 -14.89 -5.04 -0.74
C ARG A 234 -15.55 -5.55 0.54
N VAL A 235 -15.39 -4.78 1.62
CA VAL A 235 -16.05 -5.00 2.91
C VAL A 235 -16.91 -3.79 3.20
N ASP A 236 -18.07 -4.00 3.80
CA ASP A 236 -18.89 -2.94 4.40
C ASP A 236 -18.77 -3.01 5.93
N PRO A 237 -17.86 -2.24 6.54
CA PRO A 237 -17.65 -2.27 7.98
C PRO A 237 -18.88 -1.91 8.77
N SER A 238 -19.66 -0.93 8.31
CA SER A 238 -20.82 -0.41 9.03
C SER A 238 -21.88 -1.50 9.19
N ARG A 239 -22.20 -2.18 8.09
CA ARG A 239 -23.17 -3.29 8.12
C ARG A 239 -22.70 -4.44 9.00
N LEU A 240 -21.43 -4.80 8.95
CA LEU A 240 -20.89 -5.87 9.80
C LEU A 240 -20.90 -5.48 11.28
N LYS A 241 -20.53 -4.24 11.60
CA LYS A 241 -20.58 -3.72 12.97
C LYS A 241 -22.00 -3.67 13.52
N GLU A 242 -22.97 -3.26 12.71
CA GLU A 242 -24.40 -3.31 13.08
C GLU A 242 -24.84 -4.74 13.40
N GLN A 243 -24.53 -5.72 12.53
CA GLN A 243 -24.87 -7.12 12.77
C GLN A 243 -24.22 -7.68 14.04
N ILE A 244 -22.94 -7.37 14.28
CA ILE A 244 -22.22 -7.79 15.49
C ILE A 244 -22.85 -7.13 16.73
N ALA A 245 -23.20 -5.85 16.65
CA ALA A 245 -23.84 -5.11 17.73
C ALA A 245 -25.24 -5.65 18.06
N GLU A 246 -26.04 -6.01 17.06
CA GLU A 246 -27.34 -6.66 17.24
C GLU A 246 -27.20 -7.99 17.99
N ILE A 247 -26.28 -8.84 17.55
CA ILE A 247 -25.99 -10.13 18.20
C ILE A 247 -25.54 -9.92 19.64
N ARG A 248 -24.64 -8.96 19.86
CA ARG A 248 -24.13 -8.63 21.19
C ARG A 248 -25.22 -8.10 22.11
N SER A 249 -26.02 -7.14 21.65
CA SER A 249 -27.14 -6.56 22.40
C SER A 249 -28.17 -7.61 22.78
N TYR A 250 -28.47 -8.56 21.88
CA TYR A 250 -29.33 -9.70 22.20
C TYR A 250 -28.76 -10.56 23.33
N ALA A 251 -27.46 -10.87 23.29
CA ALA A 251 -26.80 -11.67 24.33
C ALA A 251 -26.73 -10.93 25.68
N GLU A 252 -26.45 -9.62 25.69
CA GLU A 252 -26.44 -8.79 26.89
C GLU A 252 -27.86 -8.61 27.47
N GLY A 253 -28.86 -8.42 26.61
CA GLY A 253 -30.28 -8.39 26.99
C GLY A 253 -30.74 -9.70 27.62
N PHE A 254 -30.32 -10.84 27.07
CA PHE A 254 -30.60 -12.15 27.65
C PHE A 254 -29.98 -12.30 29.05
N LEU A 255 -28.71 -11.91 29.20
CA LEU A 255 -28.01 -12.00 30.48
C LEU A 255 -28.64 -11.11 31.56
N SER A 256 -28.98 -9.87 31.22
CA SER A 256 -29.60 -8.92 32.16
C SER A 256 -31.03 -9.27 32.55
N GLN A 257 -31.79 -9.94 31.68
CA GLN A 257 -33.12 -10.47 32.03
C GLN A 257 -33.03 -11.72 32.92
N SER A 258 -31.97 -12.51 32.77
CA SER A 258 -31.81 -13.79 33.48
C SER A 258 -31.15 -13.62 34.85
N LEU A 259 -30.27 -12.64 35.00
CA LEU A 259 -29.43 -12.44 36.18
C LEU A 259 -29.36 -10.96 36.61
N SER A 260 -29.36 -10.70 37.93
CA SER A 260 -28.95 -9.40 38.48
C SER A 260 -27.44 -9.18 38.30
N GLU A 261 -26.96 -7.92 38.38
CA GLU A 261 -25.52 -7.61 38.27
C GLU A 261 -24.67 -8.40 39.28
N GLU A 262 -25.18 -8.55 40.50
CA GLU A 262 -24.55 -9.32 41.57
C GLU A 262 -24.49 -10.83 41.25
N GLU A 263 -25.58 -11.39 40.73
CA GLU A 263 -25.63 -12.79 40.29
C GLU A 263 -24.66 -13.06 39.13
N LEU A 264 -24.57 -12.12 38.19
CA LEU A 264 -23.71 -12.21 37.02
C LEU A 264 -22.23 -12.13 37.42
N ARG A 265 -21.86 -11.20 38.30
CA ARG A 265 -20.51 -11.07 38.86
C ARG A 265 -20.08 -12.32 39.61
N LEU A 266 -20.99 -12.90 40.42
CA LEU A 266 -20.70 -14.12 41.15
C LEU A 266 -20.56 -15.34 40.22
N ALA A 267 -21.44 -15.47 39.22
CA ALA A 267 -21.39 -16.53 38.22
C ALA A 267 -20.06 -16.50 37.43
N GLU A 268 -19.53 -15.32 37.10
CA GLU A 268 -18.22 -15.18 36.47
C GLU A 268 -17.07 -15.68 37.34
N GLU A 269 -17.06 -15.32 38.63
CA GLU A 269 -16.03 -15.78 39.55
C GLU A 269 -16.13 -17.29 39.81
N ILE A 270 -17.34 -17.85 39.83
CA ILE A 270 -17.57 -19.30 39.88
C ILE A 270 -16.98 -19.98 38.63
N ALA A 271 -17.21 -19.43 37.43
CA ALA A 271 -16.66 -19.97 36.19
C ALA A 271 -15.12 -19.88 36.12
N LYS A 272 -14.53 -18.79 36.61
CA LYS A 272 -13.06 -18.65 36.72
C LYS A 272 -12.49 -19.65 37.72
N LEU A 273 -13.16 -19.89 38.85
CA LEU A 273 -12.72 -20.88 39.83
C LEU A 273 -12.91 -22.31 39.30
N SER A 274 -13.98 -22.59 38.57
CA SER A 274 -14.23 -23.94 38.04
C SER A 274 -13.17 -24.35 37.02
N SER A 275 -12.69 -23.44 36.17
CA SER A 275 -11.59 -23.71 35.24
C SER A 275 -10.28 -24.05 35.96
N VAL A 276 -9.95 -23.32 37.02
CA VAL A 276 -8.75 -23.55 37.85
C VAL A 276 -8.84 -24.90 38.60
N TYR A 277 -10.04 -25.28 39.04
CA TYR A 277 -10.24 -26.47 39.87
C TYR A 277 -10.64 -27.72 39.10
N SER A 278 -10.96 -27.63 37.81
CA SER A 278 -11.13 -28.71 36.82
C SER A 278 -11.49 -30.08 37.44
N GLY A 279 -12.70 -30.18 38.00
CA GLY A 279 -13.26 -31.45 38.51
C GLY A 279 -12.85 -31.85 39.94
N LYS A 280 -12.10 -31.01 40.66
CA LYS A 280 -11.75 -31.26 42.07
C LYS A 280 -12.85 -30.75 43.01
N ASN A 281 -13.12 -31.51 44.07
CA ASN A 281 -14.02 -31.10 45.13
C ASN A 281 -13.38 -30.03 46.02
N ILE A 282 -14.10 -28.96 46.31
CA ILE A 282 -13.69 -27.89 47.23
C ILE A 282 -14.68 -27.87 48.39
N LYS A 283 -14.19 -27.62 49.62
CA LYS A 283 -15.07 -27.44 50.77
C LYS A 283 -15.84 -26.13 50.66
N LEU A 284 -17.11 -26.14 51.07
CA LEU A 284 -18.02 -25.00 50.89
C LEU A 284 -17.49 -23.71 51.54
N ASP A 285 -16.94 -23.80 52.75
CA ASP A 285 -16.33 -22.69 53.49
C ASP A 285 -15.19 -22.03 52.68
N GLN A 286 -14.28 -22.84 52.13
CA GLN A 286 -13.17 -22.35 51.32
C GLN A 286 -13.62 -21.77 49.99
N PHE A 287 -14.70 -22.30 49.41
CA PHE A 287 -15.28 -21.81 48.16
C PHE A 287 -15.92 -20.43 48.35
N VAL A 288 -16.77 -20.30 49.38
CA VAL A 288 -17.46 -19.05 49.72
C VAL A 288 -16.47 -17.96 50.12
N ASP A 289 -15.45 -18.27 50.93
CA ASP A 289 -14.42 -17.30 51.34
C ASP A 289 -13.65 -16.71 50.16
N ARG A 290 -13.44 -17.51 49.12
CA ARG A 290 -12.74 -17.06 47.91
C ARG A 290 -13.63 -16.25 46.99
N LEU A 291 -14.89 -16.65 46.84
CA LEU A 291 -15.87 -15.89 46.07
C LEU A 291 -16.15 -14.54 46.72
N SER A 292 -16.36 -14.50 48.04
CA SER A 292 -16.54 -13.26 48.81
C SER A 292 -15.39 -12.28 48.58
N LYS A 293 -14.14 -12.74 48.66
CA LYS A 293 -12.96 -11.89 48.41
C LYS A 293 -12.80 -11.41 46.97
N ARG A 294 -13.20 -12.22 45.97
CA ARG A 294 -13.03 -11.88 44.54
C ARG A 294 -14.17 -11.04 43.99
N ALA A 295 -15.39 -11.30 44.46
CA ALA A 295 -16.58 -10.56 44.07
C ALA A 295 -16.78 -9.29 44.90
N ASP A 296 -16.04 -9.11 46.00
CA ASP A 296 -16.19 -8.02 46.96
C ASP A 296 -17.62 -7.98 47.54
N MET A 297 -18.05 -9.12 48.06
CA MET A 297 -19.39 -9.36 48.58
C MET A 297 -19.30 -10.05 49.94
N ASP A 298 -20.26 -9.77 50.82
CA ASP A 298 -20.36 -10.47 52.09
C ASP A 298 -20.71 -11.97 51.89
N LYS A 299 -20.30 -12.81 52.84
CA LYS A 299 -20.43 -14.26 52.71
C LYS A 299 -21.89 -14.73 52.66
N GLU A 300 -22.81 -13.98 53.29
CA GLU A 300 -24.23 -14.32 53.33
C GLU A 300 -24.88 -14.08 51.96
N SER A 301 -24.61 -12.92 51.36
CA SER A 301 -25.03 -12.59 50.00
C SER A 301 -24.46 -13.55 48.96
N VAL A 302 -23.18 -13.93 49.09
CA VAL A 302 -22.56 -14.96 48.23
C VAL A 302 -23.31 -16.29 48.31
N LEU A 303 -23.65 -16.76 49.51
CA LEU A 303 -24.39 -17.99 49.69
C LEU A 303 -25.82 -17.90 49.12
N ALA A 304 -26.52 -16.79 49.36
CA ALA A 304 -27.85 -16.55 48.83
C ALA A 304 -27.86 -16.55 47.30
N ILE A 305 -26.88 -15.89 46.68
CA ILE A 305 -26.74 -15.84 45.23
C ILE A 305 -26.33 -17.20 44.66
N ILE A 306 -25.43 -17.96 45.30
CA ILE A 306 -25.13 -19.34 44.88
C ILE A 306 -26.39 -20.19 44.88
N TYR A 307 -27.25 -20.04 45.89
CA TYR A 307 -28.53 -20.74 45.96
C TYR A 307 -29.46 -20.32 44.82
N GLU A 308 -29.62 -19.03 44.53
CA GLU A 308 -30.46 -18.57 43.42
C GLU A 308 -29.91 -18.99 42.06
N LEU A 309 -28.58 -18.92 41.85
CA LEU A 309 -27.92 -19.47 40.66
C LEU A 309 -28.13 -20.98 40.53
N ALA A 310 -28.11 -21.72 41.63
CA ALA A 310 -28.37 -23.15 41.62
C ALA A 310 -29.83 -23.48 41.34
N ARG A 311 -30.76 -22.69 41.89
CA ARG A 311 -32.20 -22.79 41.64
C ARG A 311 -32.54 -22.48 40.19
N LYS A 312 -31.87 -21.51 39.59
CA LYS A 312 -31.95 -21.17 38.16
C LYS A 312 -31.25 -22.20 37.25
N GLY A 313 -30.60 -23.22 37.82
CA GLY A 313 -29.95 -24.30 37.08
C GLY A 313 -28.59 -23.93 36.47
N ILE A 314 -28.05 -22.76 36.82
CA ILE A 314 -26.79 -22.20 36.31
C ILE A 314 -25.59 -22.87 36.97
N VAL A 315 -25.72 -23.18 38.27
CA VAL A 315 -24.68 -23.86 39.06
C VAL A 315 -25.25 -25.16 39.62
N ARG A 316 -24.50 -26.25 39.56
CA ARG A 316 -24.89 -27.51 40.23
C ARG A 316 -24.11 -27.67 41.52
N VAL A 317 -24.82 -27.69 42.64
CA VAL A 317 -24.25 -27.96 43.96
C VAL A 317 -24.42 -29.45 44.25
N TYR A 318 -23.30 -30.16 44.40
CA TYR A 318 -23.29 -31.57 44.76
C TYR A 318 -23.03 -31.70 46.26
N ILE A 319 -23.98 -32.27 46.99
CA ILE A 319 -23.86 -32.56 48.41
C ILE A 319 -23.39 -34.00 48.57
N ARG A 320 -22.25 -34.20 49.25
CA ARG A 320 -21.76 -35.53 49.61
C ARG A 320 -22.17 -35.81 51.05
N LEU A 321 -23.16 -36.68 51.20
CA LEU A 321 -23.64 -37.21 52.48
C LEU A 321 -22.74 -38.35 52.97
#